data_AF-A0A1V3XIQ4-F1
#
_entry.id   AF-A0A1V3XIQ4-F1
#
_cell.length_a   1.000
_cell.length_b   1.000
_cell.length_c   1.000
_cell.angle_alpha   90.00
_cell.angle_beta   90.00
_cell.angle_gamma   90.00
#
_symmetry.space_group_name_H-M   'P 1'
#
loop_
_entity.id
_entity.type
_entity.pdbx_description
1 polymer ?
#
loop_
_entity_poly.entity_id
_entity_poly.type
_entity_poly.pdbx_seq_one_letter_code
_entity_poly.pdbx_strand_id
1 'polypeptide(L)'
;MVNARAIVSHRIPEGVVFMYHAQDKAVDVPRTEKTGKRGGIHNALTRVMIKPSHLIGGYAQQSFALNYHGPTGNQRDEVTTIRRRSQEVTY
;
A
#
# COMPACT_ATOMS: atom_id res chain seq x y z
N MET A 1 0.30 -9.53 -0.61
CA MET A 1 1.40 -9.82 0.35
C MET A 1 2.70 -9.26 -0.20
N VAL A 2 3.48 -8.65 0.68
CA VAL A 2 4.76 -8.00 0.35
C VAL A 2 5.86 -8.68 1.15
N ASN A 3 7.02 -8.86 0.53
CA ASN A 3 8.24 -9.29 1.21
C ASN A 3 9.23 -8.12 1.15
N ALA A 4 9.77 -7.73 2.30
CA ALA A 4 10.73 -6.64 2.39
C ALA A 4 11.70 -6.90 3.56
N ARG A 5 12.85 -6.22 3.52
CA ARG A 5 13.79 -6.16 4.65
C ARG A 5 13.32 -5.11 5.66
N ALA A 6 13.39 -5.44 6.94
CA ALA A 6 13.06 -4.52 8.01
C ALA A 6 14.25 -3.59 8.32
N ILE A 7 13.97 -2.30 8.48
CA ILE A 7 14.92 -1.30 9.00
C ILE A 7 14.37 -0.85 10.35
N VAL A 8 15.09 -1.17 11.42
CA VAL A 8 14.70 -0.80 12.79
C VAL A 8 15.28 0.57 13.11
N SER A 9 14.43 1.51 13.50
CA SER A 9 14.85 2.87 13.84
C SER A 9 14.06 3.41 15.02
N HIS A 10 14.76 4.06 15.95
CA HIS A 10 14.19 4.75 17.10
C HIS A 10 13.27 5.94 16.72
N ARG A 11 13.27 6.36 15.44
CA ARG A 11 12.47 7.49 14.96
C ARG A 11 11.03 7.11 14.64
N ILE A 12 10.75 5.82 14.49
CA ILE A 12 9.43 5.32 14.13
C ILE A 12 8.66 5.08 15.42
N PRO A 13 7.51 5.77 15.64
CA PRO A 13 6.72 5.55 16.84
C PRO A 13 6.10 4.15 16.85
N GLU A 14 5.74 3.68 18.03
CA GLU A 14 5.11 2.38 18.20
C GLU A 14 3.74 2.33 17.49
N GLY A 15 3.40 1.17 16.92
CA GLY A 15 2.12 0.94 16.26
C GLY A 15 2.06 1.34 14.78
N VAL A 16 3.10 1.97 14.23
CA VAL A 16 3.17 2.31 12.79
C VAL A 16 4.41 1.72 12.12
N VAL A 17 4.27 1.46 10.82
CA VAL A 17 5.40 1.06 9.97
C VAL A 17 5.33 1.85 8.67
N PHE A 18 6.50 2.24 8.17
CA PHE A 18 6.61 2.92 6.89
C PHE A 18 7.27 2.00 5.86
N MET A 19 6.57 1.82 4.75
CA MET A 19 7.15 1.41 3.48
C MET A 19 7.18 2.65 2.59
N TYR A 20 8.37 3.13 2.25
CA TYR A 20 8.50 4.31 1.38
C TYR A 20 7.81 4.05 0.04
N HIS A 21 7.28 5.09 -0.60
CA HIS A 21 6.44 4.89 -1.78
C HIS A 21 7.24 4.31 -2.95
N ALA A 22 6.60 3.38 -3.67
CA ALA A 22 7.05 2.87 -4.97
C ALA A 22 8.42 2.18 -5.03
N GLN A 23 8.69 1.20 -4.15
CA GLN A 23 9.68 0.18 -4.48
C GLN A 23 9.16 -0.72 -5.59
N ASP A 24 10.00 -0.94 -6.60
CA ASP A 24 9.68 -1.84 -7.69
C ASP A 24 9.79 -3.31 -7.26
N LYS A 25 9.06 -4.16 -7.97
CA LYS A 25 9.07 -5.61 -7.79
C LYS A 25 10.30 -6.27 -8.43
N ALA A 26 11.02 -5.60 -9.34
CA ALA A 26 12.05 -6.25 -10.16
C ALA A 26 13.31 -6.65 -9.38
N VAL A 27 13.71 -5.90 -8.36
CA VAL A 27 15.01 -6.05 -7.68
C VAL A 27 14.81 -6.46 -6.23
N ASP A 28 15.55 -7.48 -5.78
CA ASP A 28 15.62 -7.93 -4.38
C ASP A 28 14.24 -8.27 -3.72
N VAL A 29 13.26 -8.66 -4.53
CA VAL A 29 11.96 -9.14 -4.04
C VAL A 29 11.86 -10.66 -4.16
N PRO A 30 11.93 -11.41 -3.05
CA PRO A 30 11.88 -12.87 -3.07
C PRO A 30 10.45 -13.41 -3.15
N ARG A 31 10.30 -14.73 -3.37
CA ARG A 31 8.99 -15.41 -3.38
C ARG A 31 8.33 -15.41 -2.01
N THR A 32 7.00 -15.27 -2.00
CA THR A 32 6.19 -15.29 -0.78
C THR A 32 5.99 -16.72 -0.28
N GLU A 33 6.10 -16.93 1.03
CA GLU A 33 5.88 -18.26 1.64
C GLU A 33 4.45 -18.78 1.46
N LYS A 34 3.45 -17.89 1.48
CA LYS A 34 2.04 -18.28 1.42
C LYS A 34 1.58 -18.66 0.02
N THR A 35 2.06 -17.96 -1.01
CA THR A 35 1.53 -18.11 -2.38
C THR A 35 2.53 -18.66 -3.38
N GLY A 36 3.82 -18.77 -3.02
CA GLY A 36 4.89 -19.19 -3.93
C GLY A 36 5.21 -18.19 -5.05
N LYS A 37 4.35 -17.18 -5.25
CA LYS A 37 4.56 -16.09 -6.22
C LYS A 37 5.54 -15.06 -5.66
N ARG A 38 6.21 -14.33 -6.57
CA ARG A 38 7.08 -13.21 -6.23
C ARG A 38 6.33 -12.15 -5.41
N GLY A 39 6.95 -11.67 -4.33
CA GLY A 39 6.41 -10.63 -3.45
C GLY A 39 5.82 -9.44 -4.20
N GLY A 40 4.72 -8.89 -3.67
CA GLY A 40 4.12 -7.67 -4.21
C GLY A 40 4.88 -6.40 -3.81
N ILE A 41 4.43 -5.27 -4.33
CA ILE A 41 4.85 -3.92 -3.93
C ILE A 41 3.92 -3.37 -2.84
N HIS A 42 4.22 -2.19 -2.29
CA HIS A 42 3.39 -1.54 -1.25
C HIS A 42 1.88 -1.51 -1.58
N ASN A 43 1.50 -1.21 -2.83
CA ASN A 43 0.09 -1.20 -3.28
C ASN A 43 -0.57 -2.59 -3.32
N ALA A 44 0.19 -3.68 -3.17
CA ALA A 44 -0.37 -5.03 -3.04
C ALA A 44 -0.97 -5.31 -1.65
N LEU A 45 -0.90 -4.33 -0.73
CA LEU A 45 -1.55 -4.34 0.58
C LEU A 45 -2.76 -3.39 0.63
N THR A 46 -2.89 -2.48 -0.32
CA THR A 46 -3.93 -1.44 -0.30
C THR A 46 -5.14 -1.86 -1.13
N ARG A 47 -6.32 -1.35 -0.76
CA ARG A 47 -7.54 -1.42 -1.59
C ARG A 47 -8.09 -0.01 -1.85
N VAL A 48 -8.70 0.18 -3.03
CA VAL A 48 -9.44 1.42 -3.32
C VAL A 48 -10.68 1.49 -2.45
N MET A 49 -10.78 2.55 -1.66
CA MET A 49 -11.98 2.90 -0.89
C MET A 49 -12.53 4.23 -1.41
N ILE A 50 -13.82 4.26 -1.75
CA ILE A 50 -14.46 5.45 -2.30
C ILE A 50 -15.27 6.13 -1.20
N LYS A 51 -14.98 7.41 -0.96
CA LYS A 51 -15.80 8.25 -0.09
C LYS A 51 -17.01 8.77 -0.88
N PRO A 52 -18.26 8.53 -0.46
CA PRO A 52 -19.44 8.97 -1.20
C PRO A 52 -19.51 10.48 -1.45
N SER A 53 -18.98 11.29 -0.55
CA SER A 53 -18.94 12.75 -0.73
C SER A 53 -18.12 13.20 -1.95
N HIS A 54 -17.21 12.36 -2.46
CA HIS A 54 -16.42 12.67 -3.66
C HIS A 54 -17.17 12.32 -4.96
N LEU A 55 -18.35 11.70 -4.87
CA LEU A 55 -19.21 11.33 -6.01
C LEU A 55 -20.29 12.37 -6.31
N ILE A 56 -20.34 13.49 -5.57
CA ILE A 56 -21.28 14.57 -5.84
C ILE A 56 -21.03 15.13 -7.25
N GLY A 57 -22.11 15.43 -7.97
CA GLY A 57 -22.07 15.98 -9.32
C GLY A 57 -23.30 16.81 -9.63
N GLY A 58 -23.20 17.72 -10.60
CA GLY A 58 -24.30 18.57 -11.05
C GLY A 58 -24.71 19.66 -10.06
N TYR A 59 -23.85 19.98 -9.08
CA TYR A 59 -24.15 20.93 -8.02
C TYR A 59 -23.14 22.08 -8.00
N ALA A 60 -23.26 23.00 -8.96
CA ALA A 60 -22.38 24.16 -9.13
C ALA A 60 -20.89 23.76 -9.10
N GLN A 61 -20.13 24.20 -8.09
CA GLN A 61 -18.71 23.86 -7.91
C GLN A 61 -18.46 22.36 -7.68
N GLN A 62 -19.47 21.61 -7.21
CA GLN A 62 -19.42 20.16 -7.07
C GLN A 62 -19.96 19.50 -8.34
N SER A 63 -19.25 19.73 -9.44
CA SER A 63 -19.53 19.13 -10.75
C SER A 63 -18.28 18.42 -11.26
N PHE A 64 -18.47 17.27 -11.86
CA PHE A 64 -17.37 16.49 -12.44
C PHE A 64 -16.70 17.25 -13.58
N ALA A 65 -15.38 17.34 -13.53
CA ALA A 65 -14.52 17.66 -14.66
C ALA A 65 -13.19 16.93 -14.48
N LEU A 66 -12.49 16.69 -15.60
CA LEU A 66 -11.23 15.93 -15.60
C LEU A 66 -10.23 16.55 -14.61
N ASN A 67 -9.77 15.74 -13.65
CA ASN A 67 -8.85 16.14 -12.57
C ASN A 67 -9.33 17.29 -11.66
N TYR A 68 -10.62 17.68 -11.72
CA TYR A 68 -11.18 18.75 -10.89
C TYR A 68 -11.99 18.21 -9.71
N HIS A 69 -12.89 17.25 -9.95
CA HIS A 69 -13.73 16.66 -8.91
C HIS A 69 -13.92 15.16 -9.15
N GLY A 70 -13.80 14.34 -8.10
CA GLY A 70 -13.96 12.89 -8.19
C GLY A 70 -13.35 12.15 -7.00
N PRO A 71 -13.52 10.81 -6.96
CA PRO A 71 -12.99 9.98 -5.89
C PRO A 71 -11.46 10.00 -5.84
N THR A 72 -10.92 9.91 -4.63
CA THR A 72 -9.47 9.94 -4.36
C THR A 72 -8.97 8.54 -4.02
N GLY A 73 -7.73 8.22 -4.40
CA GLY A 73 -7.07 6.97 -3.99
C GLY A 73 -6.40 7.08 -2.62
N ASN A 74 -7.17 7.27 -1.53
CA ASN A 74 -6.60 7.31 -0.18
C ASN A 74 -6.11 5.92 0.26
N GLN A 75 -4.96 5.87 0.93
CA GLN A 75 -4.26 4.62 1.28
C GLN A 75 -3.52 4.66 2.63
N ARG A 76 -3.76 5.68 3.47
CA ARG A 76 -3.05 5.84 4.76
C ARG A 76 -3.72 5.13 5.93
N ASP A 77 -4.99 4.77 5.76
CA ASP A 77 -5.81 4.10 6.78
C ASP A 77 -5.65 2.57 6.76
N GLU A 78 -4.79 2.04 5.88
CA GLU A 78 -4.60 0.59 5.72
C GLU A 78 -3.87 -0.01 6.92
N VAL A 79 -4.45 -1.08 7.49
CA VAL A 79 -3.87 -1.83 8.61
C VAL A 79 -3.43 -3.20 8.11
N THR A 80 -2.20 -3.58 8.39
CA THR A 80 -1.63 -4.85 7.92
C THR A 80 -0.95 -5.61 9.05
N THR A 81 -0.90 -6.94 8.91
CA THR A 81 -0.16 -7.80 9.83
C THR A 81 1.26 -7.97 9.34
N ILE A 82 2.22 -7.71 10.24
CA ILE A 82 3.64 -7.92 9.97
C ILE A 82 4.09 -9.19 10.69
N ARG A 83 4.87 -10.02 9.98
CA ARG A 83 5.54 -11.18 10.57
C ARG A 83 6.95 -11.32 10.04
N ARG A 84 7.82 -11.94 10.83
CA ARG A 84 9.14 -12.40 10.38
C ARG A 84 8.98 -13.59 9.43
N ARG A 85 9.78 -13.61 8.36
CA ARG A 85 9.93 -14.73 7.42
C ARG A 85 10.86 -15.81 8.00
N SER A 86 10.80 -17.04 7.50
CA SER A 86 11.87 -18.04 7.70
C SER A 86 13.24 -17.49 7.26
N GLN A 87 14.31 -18.07 7.83
CA GLN A 87 15.69 -17.61 7.53
C GLN A 87 16.16 -18.02 6.13
N GLU A 88 15.60 -19.08 5.55
CA GLU A 88 15.92 -19.52 4.20
C GLU A 88 15.15 -18.67 3.17
N VAL A 89 15.89 -18.03 2.27
CA VAL A 89 15.33 -17.07 1.29
C VAL A 89 15.49 -17.62 -0.13
N THR A 90 14.36 -17.96 -0.74
CA THR A 90 14.29 -18.31 -2.18
C THR A 90 13.80 -17.11 -3.00
N TYR A 91 14.46 -16.85 -4.12
CA TYR A 91 14.17 -15.75 -5.04
C TYR A 91 13.29 -16.16 -6.23
#